data_AF-A0A821VHH4-F1
#
_entry.id   AF-A0A821VHH4-F1
#
_cell.length_a   1.000
_cell.length_b   1.000
_cell.length_c   1.000
_cell.angle_alpha   90.00
_cell.angle_beta   90.00
_cell.angle_gamma   90.00
#
_symmetry.space_group_name_H-M   'P 1'
#
loop_
_entity.id
_entity.type
_entity.pdbx_description
1 polymer ?
#
loop_
_entity_poly.entity_id
_entity_poly.type
_entity_poly.pdbx_seq_one_letter_code
_entity_poly.pdbx_strand_id
1 'polypeptide(L)'
;MTAHINKQSAMAPGREFRTAFREAQKVPGCNLVLGDRPVGITLKRAINSLSTWKKIRLVFSLLTSKDKITNEDVEKCMEQDMLEKLLLEMSDQYPELSRVFVSERDQFLSYSLR
;
A
#
# COMPACT_ATOMS: atom_id res chain seq x y z
N MET A 1 18.23 -22.15 -11.29
CA MET A 1 19.07 -21.58 -10.21
C MET A 1 18.29 -20.40 -9.61
N THR A 2 17.14 -20.70 -9.02
CA THR A 2 16.09 -19.69 -8.69
C THR A 2 15.27 -20.10 -7.48
N ALA A 3 15.86 -20.87 -6.58
CA ALA A 3 15.30 -21.19 -5.29
C ALA A 3 16.39 -20.83 -4.28
N HIS A 4 16.29 -19.65 -3.65
CA HIS A 4 16.94 -19.25 -2.38
C HIS A 4 16.83 -17.73 -2.10
N ILE A 5 15.80 -17.04 -2.59
CA ILE A 5 15.37 -15.77 -1.97
C ILE A 5 14.35 -16.14 -0.89
N ASN A 6 14.81 -16.94 0.08
CA ASN A 6 14.06 -17.28 1.28
C ASN A 6 14.99 -17.04 2.47
N LYS A 7 15.32 -15.77 2.66
CA LYS A 7 15.47 -15.22 4.00
C LYS A 7 14.37 -14.18 4.09
N GLN A 8 13.23 -14.60 4.68
CA GLN A 8 12.36 -13.74 5.47
C GLN A 8 13.28 -12.85 6.31
N SER A 9 13.61 -11.70 5.78
CA SER A 9 14.34 -10.72 6.52
C SER A 9 13.25 -9.95 7.23
N ALA A 10 13.28 -10.00 8.56
CA ALA A 10 12.61 -9.08 9.46
C ALA A 10 13.01 -7.64 9.08
N MET A 11 12.53 -7.18 7.92
CA MET A 11 12.79 -5.88 7.34
C MET A 11 11.56 -5.06 7.60
N ALA A 12 11.75 -3.96 8.32
CA ALA A 12 10.74 -2.94 8.43
C ALA A 12 10.18 -2.62 7.03
N PRO A 13 8.84 -2.52 6.88
CA PRO A 13 8.20 -2.25 5.61
C PRO A 13 8.86 -1.10 4.84
N GLY A 14 9.09 -1.31 3.55
CA GLY A 14 9.73 -0.33 2.67
C GLY A 14 11.25 -0.20 2.81
N ARG A 15 11.94 -1.11 3.52
CA ARG A 15 13.42 -1.17 3.50
C ARG A 15 13.96 -1.41 2.09
N GLU A 16 13.31 -2.25 1.30
CA GLU A 16 13.71 -2.55 -0.08
C GLU A 16 13.75 -1.29 -0.95
N PHE A 17 12.69 -0.47 -0.90
CA PHE A 17 12.64 0.81 -1.62
C PHE A 17 13.71 1.80 -1.15
N ARG A 18 13.99 1.87 0.17
CA ARG A 18 15.06 2.74 0.69
C ARG A 18 16.44 2.28 0.23
N THR A 19 16.67 0.97 0.16
CA THR A 19 17.92 0.41 -0.37
C THR A 19 18.04 0.70 -1.85
N ALA A 20 16.99 0.44 -2.64
CA ALA A 20 16.95 0.74 -4.07
C ALA A 20 17.23 2.24 -4.36
N PHE A 21 16.64 3.14 -3.57
CA PHE A 21 16.90 4.58 -3.64
C PHE A 21 18.38 4.96 -3.41
N ARG A 22 19.03 4.30 -2.43
CA ARG A 22 20.46 4.54 -2.14
C ARG A 22 21.37 3.99 -3.24
N GLU A 23 21.04 2.84 -3.80
CA GLU A 23 21.82 2.24 -4.89
C GLU A 23 21.65 3.01 -6.20
N ALA A 24 20.44 3.48 -6.52
CA ALA A 24 20.15 4.29 -7.71
C ALA A 24 20.98 5.60 -7.72
N GLN A 25 21.16 6.24 -6.57
CA GLN A 25 21.97 7.47 -6.44
C GLN A 25 23.46 7.27 -6.78
N LYS A 26 23.97 6.03 -6.76
CA LYS A 26 25.37 5.74 -7.10
C LYS A 26 25.60 5.59 -8.60
N VAL A 27 24.54 5.47 -9.40
CA VAL A 27 24.61 5.19 -10.83
C VAL A 27 24.54 6.51 -11.62
N PRO A 28 25.60 6.91 -12.35
CA PRO A 28 25.59 8.13 -13.16
C PRO A 28 24.50 8.08 -14.23
N GLY A 29 23.73 9.15 -14.36
CA GLY A 29 22.63 9.24 -15.34
C GLY A 29 21.36 8.45 -14.97
N CYS A 30 21.29 7.86 -13.77
CA CYS A 30 20.07 7.21 -13.30
C CYS A 30 19.00 8.25 -12.98
N ASN A 31 17.88 8.19 -13.70
CA ASN A 31 16.70 9.00 -13.40
C ASN A 31 15.82 8.23 -12.42
N LEU A 32 15.66 8.78 -11.21
CA LEU A 32 14.78 8.21 -10.20
C LEU A 32 13.40 8.89 -10.26
N VAL A 33 12.37 8.08 -10.48
CA VAL A 33 10.98 8.52 -10.42
C VAL A 33 10.30 7.91 -9.21
N LEU A 34 9.72 8.75 -8.34
CA LEU A 34 8.83 8.30 -7.28
C LEU A 34 7.43 8.12 -7.88
N GLY A 35 7.10 6.87 -8.23
CA GLY A 35 5.85 6.56 -8.94
C GLY A 35 4.59 6.70 -8.08
N ASP A 36 4.71 6.59 -6.76
CA ASP A 36 3.56 6.65 -5.87
C ASP A 36 3.15 8.08 -5.49
N ARG A 37 1.83 8.26 -5.42
CA ARG A 37 1.23 9.48 -4.87
C ARG A 37 1.57 9.61 -3.38
N PRO A 38 1.84 10.83 -2.86
CA PRO A 38 2.00 11.05 -1.43
C PRO A 38 0.84 10.43 -0.63
N VAL A 39 1.17 9.56 0.33
CA VAL A 39 0.19 8.72 1.04
C VAL A 39 -0.94 9.52 1.70
N GLY A 40 -0.64 10.72 2.23
CA GLY A 40 -1.64 11.60 2.81
C GLY A 40 -2.71 12.06 1.81
N ILE A 41 -2.33 12.29 0.55
CA ILE A 41 -3.26 12.63 -0.53
C ILE A 41 -4.11 11.41 -0.89
N THR A 42 -3.48 10.23 -0.99
CA THR A 42 -4.18 8.97 -1.26
C THR A 42 -5.24 8.67 -0.20
N LEU A 43 -4.87 8.74 1.09
CA LEU A 43 -5.80 8.54 2.21
C LEU A 43 -6.91 9.59 2.25
N LYS A 44 -6.59 10.87 2.00
CA LYS A 44 -7.61 11.92 1.92
C LYS A 44 -8.61 11.66 0.80
N ARG A 45 -8.16 11.21 -0.36
CA ARG A 45 -9.03 10.85 -1.49
C ARG A 45 -9.86 9.60 -1.20
N ALA A 46 -9.27 8.61 -0.54
CA ALA A 46 -9.94 7.39 -0.11
C ALA A 46 -11.08 7.69 0.87
N ILE A 47 -10.82 8.53 1.88
CA ILE A 47 -11.88 8.97 2.81
C ILE A 47 -12.92 9.80 2.06
N ASN A 48 -12.50 10.75 1.21
CA ASN A 48 -13.42 11.63 0.49
C ASN A 48 -14.28 10.90 -0.56
N SER A 49 -13.86 9.74 -1.07
CA SER A 49 -14.65 8.95 -2.02
C SER A 49 -15.82 8.23 -1.37
N LEU A 50 -15.81 8.08 -0.05
CA LEU A 50 -16.89 7.45 0.71
C LEU A 50 -18.08 8.38 0.95
N SER A 51 -19.29 7.82 0.91
CA SER A 51 -20.49 8.50 1.38
C SER A 51 -20.41 8.77 2.90
N THR A 52 -21.14 9.77 3.39
CA THR A 52 -21.15 10.15 4.82
C THR A 52 -21.48 8.96 5.73
N TRP A 53 -22.41 8.09 5.30
CA TRP A 53 -22.76 6.87 6.03
C TRP A 53 -21.60 5.86 6.10
N LYS A 54 -20.94 5.60 4.96
CA LYS A 54 -19.78 4.70 4.91
C LYS A 54 -18.59 5.24 5.72
N LYS A 55 -18.39 6.57 5.75
CA LYS A 55 -17.37 7.22 6.61
C LYS A 55 -17.64 6.94 8.09
N ILE A 56 -18.88 7.14 8.56
CA ILE A 56 -19.25 6.88 9.95
C ILE A 56 -19.04 5.40 10.29
N ARG A 57 -19.48 4.49 9.42
CA ARG A 57 -19.28 3.04 9.59
C ARG A 57 -17.80 2.67 9.67
N LEU A 58 -16.96 3.24 8.81
CA LEU A 58 -15.53 3.00 8.81
C LEU A 58 -14.88 3.48 10.12
N VAL A 59 -15.20 4.71 10.56
CA VAL A 59 -14.68 5.26 11.84
C VAL A 59 -15.12 4.39 13.01
N PHE A 60 -16.39 3.97 13.04
CA PHE A 60 -16.90 3.08 14.08
C PHE A 60 -16.14 1.74 14.09
N SER A 61 -15.95 1.12 12.92
CA SER A 61 -15.17 -0.12 12.77
C SER A 61 -13.78 0.02 13.36
N LEU A 62 -13.05 1.09 12.98
CA LEU A 62 -11.69 1.34 13.46
C LEU A 62 -11.62 1.56 14.98
N LEU A 63 -12.62 2.21 15.57
CA LEU A 63 -12.69 2.42 17.03
C LEU A 63 -13.01 1.13 17.79
N THR A 64 -13.74 0.21 17.17
CA THR A 64 -14.08 -1.10 17.76
C THR A 64 -12.98 -2.15 17.58
N SER A 65 -12.11 -1.99 16.59
CA SER A 65 -10.92 -2.84 16.37
C SER A 65 -9.90 -2.63 17.51
N LYS A 66 -9.94 -3.49 18.52
CA LYS A 66 -9.03 -3.45 19.69
C LYS A 66 -7.77 -4.29 19.53
N ASP A 67 -7.48 -4.75 18.32
CA ASP A 67 -6.36 -5.65 18.08
C ASP A 67 -5.03 -4.88 18.14
N LYS A 68 -4.14 -5.32 19.03
CA LYS A 68 -2.76 -4.84 19.04
C LYS A 68 -2.07 -5.42 17.82
N ILE A 69 -1.62 -4.56 16.92
CA ILE A 69 -0.85 -4.97 15.74
C ILE A 69 0.50 -5.53 16.22
N THR A 70 0.73 -6.83 16.04
CA THR A 70 2.02 -7.48 16.29
C THR A 70 2.92 -7.41 15.06
N ASN A 71 4.23 -7.66 15.21
CA ASN A 71 5.13 -7.68 14.05
C ASN A 71 4.78 -8.85 13.12
N GLU A 72 4.32 -9.96 13.68
CA GLU A 72 3.86 -11.13 12.97
C GLU A 72 2.62 -10.81 12.11
N ASP A 73 1.71 -9.96 12.58
CA ASP A 73 0.54 -9.51 11.81
C ASP A 73 0.96 -8.62 10.62
N VAL A 74 2.00 -7.79 10.82
CA VAL A 74 2.56 -6.96 9.74
C VAL A 74 3.22 -7.84 8.68
N GLU A 75 3.99 -8.85 9.07
CA GLU A 75 4.63 -9.77 8.13
C GLU A 75 3.60 -10.59 7.34
N LYS A 76 2.55 -11.09 8.01
CA LYS A 76 1.44 -11.78 7.34
C LYS A 76 0.73 -10.87 6.31
N CYS A 77 0.54 -9.59 6.62
CA CYS A 77 -0.01 -8.60 5.67
C CYS A 77 0.85 -8.39 4.43
N MET A 78 2.13 -8.74 4.47
CA MET A 78 3.03 -8.64 3.32
C MET A 78 2.97 -9.88 2.41
N GLU A 79 2.31 -10.96 2.83
CA GLU A 79 2.06 -12.11 1.97
C GLU A 79 1.10 -11.70 0.84
N GLN A 80 1.50 -11.95 -0.41
CA GLN A 80 0.73 -11.54 -1.60
C GLN A 80 -0.72 -12.02 -1.53
N ASP A 81 -0.93 -13.28 -1.15
CA ASP A 81 -2.26 -13.89 -1.01
C ASP A 81 -3.11 -13.19 0.07
N MET A 82 -2.50 -12.69 1.14
CA MET A 82 -3.22 -12.01 2.22
C MET A 82 -3.58 -10.57 1.84
N LEU A 83 -2.66 -9.86 1.18
CA LEU A 83 -2.92 -8.51 0.66
C LEU A 83 -4.01 -8.53 -0.41
N GLU A 84 -4.01 -9.52 -1.30
CA GLU A 84 -5.04 -9.69 -2.33
C GLU A 84 -6.41 -9.96 -1.72
N LYS A 85 -6.48 -10.85 -0.71
CA LYS A 85 -7.73 -11.09 0.04
C LYS A 85 -8.25 -9.83 0.73
N LEU A 86 -7.37 -9.06 1.37
CA LEU A 86 -7.75 -7.79 2.00
C LEU A 86 -8.33 -6.81 0.97
N LEU A 87 -7.68 -6.68 -0.19
CA LEU A 87 -8.16 -5.81 -1.27
C LEU A 87 -9.50 -6.29 -1.84
N LEU A 88 -9.72 -7.60 -1.95
CA LEU A 88 -11.00 -8.18 -2.39
C LEU A 88 -12.13 -7.89 -1.39
N GLU A 89 -11.91 -8.15 -0.10
CA GLU A 89 -12.88 -7.86 0.97
C GLU A 89 -13.19 -6.35 1.05
N MET A 90 -12.17 -5.50 0.92
CA MET A 90 -12.35 -4.06 0.86
C MET A 90 -13.09 -3.61 -0.39
N SER A 91 -12.87 -4.26 -1.54
CA SER A 91 -13.55 -3.93 -2.80
C SER A 91 -15.04 -4.27 -2.75
N ASP A 92 -15.41 -5.33 -2.04
CA ASP A 92 -16.81 -5.72 -1.84
C ASP A 92 -17.53 -4.75 -0.89
N GLN A 93 -16.93 -4.42 0.26
CA GLN A 93 -17.55 -3.52 1.24
C GLN A 93 -17.47 -2.02 0.86
N TYR A 94 -16.39 -1.62 0.21
CA TYR A 94 -16.04 -0.23 -0.10
C TYR A 94 -15.42 -0.12 -1.51
N PRO A 95 -16.21 -0.33 -2.58
CA PRO A 95 -15.70 -0.25 -3.96
C PRO A 95 -15.05 1.10 -4.29
N GLU A 96 -15.45 2.17 -3.61
CA GLU A 96 -14.85 3.50 -3.74
C GLU A 96 -13.40 3.57 -3.23
N LEU A 97 -13.01 2.71 -2.29
CA LEU A 97 -11.62 2.59 -1.84
C LEU A 97 -10.77 1.85 -2.88
N SER A 98 -11.30 0.78 -3.46
CA SER A 98 -10.64 0.03 -4.54
C SER A 98 -10.31 0.93 -5.73
N ARG A 99 -11.26 1.79 -6.12
CA ARG A 99 -11.03 2.81 -7.15
C ARG A 99 -9.85 3.72 -6.82
N VAL A 100 -9.72 4.18 -5.57
CA VAL A 100 -8.64 5.10 -5.17
C VAL A 100 -7.30 4.38 -5.04
N PHE A 101 -7.28 3.20 -4.43
CA PHE A 101 -6.04 2.46 -4.17
C PHE A 101 -5.49 1.72 -5.39
N VAL A 102 -6.35 1.33 -6.35
CA VAL A 102 -5.95 0.63 -7.57
C VAL A 102 -6.05 1.57 -8.76
N SER A 103 -7.26 1.89 -9.23
CA SER A 103 -7.43 2.59 -10.51
C SER A 103 -6.77 3.98 -10.55
N GLU A 104 -6.96 4.79 -9.51
CA GLU A 104 -6.33 6.13 -9.46
C GLU A 104 -4.82 6.06 -9.21
N ARG A 105 -4.35 5.05 -8.48
CA ARG A 105 -2.92 4.81 -8.28
C ARG A 105 -2.26 4.46 -9.61
N ASP A 106 -2.86 3.56 -10.38
CA ASP A 106 -2.33 3.11 -11.67
C ASP A 106 -2.32 4.25 -12.69
N GLN A 107 -3.34 5.12 -12.67
CA GLN A 107 -3.35 6.36 -13.47
C GLN A 107 -2.23 7.32 -13.06
N PHE A 108 -2.01 7.49 -11.75
CA PHE A 108 -0.94 8.36 -11.24
C PHE A 108 0.45 7.82 -11.58
N LEU A 109 0.66 6.51 -11.40
CA LEU A 109 1.88 5.79 -11.78
C LEU A 109 2.16 5.97 -13.28
N SER A 110 1.16 5.71 -14.13
CA SER A 110 1.29 5.89 -15.58
C SER A 110 1.66 7.33 -15.96
N TYR A 111 1.06 8.31 -15.30
CA TYR A 111 1.37 9.72 -15.52
C TYR A 111 2.79 10.09 -15.05
N SER A 112 3.27 9.51 -13.95
CA SER A 112 4.61 9.79 -13.40
C SER A 112 5.76 9.32 -14.30
N LEU A 113 5.49 8.39 -15.23
CA LEU A 113 6.48 7.83 -16.15
C LEU A 113 6.66 8.67 -17.43
N ARG A 114 5.91 9.76 -17.56
CA ARG A 114 6.02 10.72 -18.67
C ARG A 114 7.04 11.81 -18.36
#